data_AF-A0A2P4SL78-F1
#
_entry.id   AF-A0A2P4SL78-F1
#
_cell.length_a   1.000
_cell.length_b   1.000
_cell.length_c   1.000
_cell.angle_alpha   90.00
_cell.angle_beta   90.00
_cell.angle_gamma   90.00
#
_symmetry.space_group_name_H-M   'P 1'
#
loop_
_entity.id
_entity.type
_entity.pdbx_description
1 polymer ?
#
loop_
_entity_poly.entity_id
_entity_poly.type
_entity_poly.pdbx_seq_one_letter_code
_entity_poly.pdbx_strand_id
1 'polypeptide(L)' 'MSDGPDRINCNFVRRNRMHESLMLFDSICNNKFFIDTSIILFLNKKDLFAEKIKKSPLTICFPEYAG' A
#
# COMPACT_ATOMS: atom_id res chain seq x y z
N MET A 1 -27.74 23.82 11.13
CA MET A 1 -28.04 23.25 9.79
C MET A 1 -26.97 23.75 8.83
N SER A 2 -25.83 23.07 8.76
CA SER A 2 -24.78 23.20 7.73
C SER A 2 -23.72 22.14 8.04
N ASP A 3 -24.09 20.87 7.91
CA ASP A 3 -23.11 19.78 7.87
C ASP A 3 -22.29 19.95 6.59
N GLY A 4 -20.99 20.21 6.75
CA GLY A 4 -20.06 20.41 5.64
C GLY A 4 -19.88 19.14 4.82
N PRO A 5 -19.59 19.26 3.51
CA PRO A 5 -19.53 18.11 2.62
C PRO A 5 -18.36 17.20 3.01
N ASP A 6 -18.73 15.96 3.28
CA ASP A 6 -17.92 14.77 3.09
C ASP A 6 -16.50 14.84 3.68
N ARG A 7 -16.41 14.49 4.97
CA ARG A 7 -15.27 13.72 5.49
C ARG A 7 -15.18 12.44 4.68
N ILE A 8 -14.67 12.54 3.44
CA ILE A 8 -14.27 11.41 2.60
C ILE A 8 -13.51 10.49 3.53
N ASN A 9 -14.03 9.28 3.62
CA ASN A 9 -13.69 8.24 4.57
C ASN A 9 -12.17 8.00 4.64
N CYS A 10 -11.46 8.85 5.39
CA CYS A 10 -10.03 8.77 5.65
C CYS A 10 -9.69 7.43 6.31
N ASN A 11 -10.67 6.72 6.89
CA ASN A 11 -10.46 5.42 7.51
C ASN A 11 -10.19 4.28 6.52
N PHE A 12 -10.57 4.38 5.24
CA PHE A 12 -10.24 3.34 4.26
C PHE A 12 -8.80 3.47 3.73
N VAL A 13 -8.33 4.70 3.53
CA VAL A 13 -6.92 5.00 3.18
C VAL A 13 -5.99 4.77 4.37
N ARG A 14 -6.49 4.93 5.61
CA ARG A 14 -5.68 4.90 6.85
C ARG A 14 -4.97 3.58 7.17
N ARG A 15 -5.20 2.45 6.46
CA ARG A 15 -4.46 1.21 6.75
C ARG A 15 -4.46 0.18 5.62
N ASN A 16 -4.10 0.61 4.40
CA ASN A 16 -3.75 -0.40 3.39
C ASN A 16 -2.48 -1.14 3.86
N ARG A 17 -2.60 -2.45 4.13
CA ARG A 17 -1.45 -3.28 4.57
C ARG A 17 -0.28 -3.28 3.58
N MET A 18 -0.54 -3.06 2.29
CA MET A 18 0.52 -2.90 1.29
C MET A 18 1.31 -1.61 1.52
N HIS A 19 0.64 -0.51 1.83
CA HIS A 19 1.32 0.74 2.18
C HIS A 19 2.13 0.59 3.46
N GLU A 20 1.56 -0.05 4.49
CA GLU A 20 2.29 -0.35 5.73
C GLU A 20 3.52 -1.23 5.49
N SER A 21 3.40 -2.24 4.62
CA SER A 21 4.52 -3.10 4.24
C SER A 21 5.60 -2.34 3.45
N LEU A 22 5.21 -1.41 2.58
CA LEU A 22 6.12 -0.55 1.83
C LEU A 22 6.85 0.44 2.75
N MET A 23 6.15 1.05 3.71
CA MET A 23 6.78 1.93 4.70
C MET A 23 7.78 1.18 5.58
N LEU A 24 7.46 -0.05 5.98
CA LEU A 24 8.37 -0.89 6.73
C LEU A 24 9.60 -1.27 5.89
N PHE A 25 9.39 -1.64 4.63
CA PHE A 25 10.47 -1.93 3.70
C PHE A 25 11.40 -0.72 3.52
N ASP A 26 10.85 0.47 3.31
CA ASP A 26 11.60 1.72 3.21
C ASP A 26 12.42 2.00 4.48
N SER A 27 11.84 1.76 5.66
CA SER A 27 12.55 1.90 6.94
C SER A 27 13.70 0.91 7.11
N ILE A 28 13.57 -0.31 6.55
CA ILE A 28 14.64 -1.32 6.56
C ILE A 28 15.74 -0.93 5.58
N CYS A 29 15.38 -0.51 4.36
CA CYS A 29 16.33 -0.06 3.33
C CYS A 29 17.13 1.18 3.76
N ASN A 30 16.48 2.14 4.43
CA ASN A 30 17.13 3.37 4.90
C ASN A 30 17.93 3.18 6.20
N ASN A 31 17.93 1.98 6.77
CA ASN A 31 18.68 1.70 7.98
C ASN A 31 20.15 1.36 7.63
N LYS A 32 21.07 2.15 8.17
CA LYS A 32 22.52 2.03 7.96
C LYS A 32 23.10 0.65 8.28
N PHE A 33 22.43 -0.12 9.13
CA PHE A 33 22.84 -1.49 9.46
C PHE A 33 22.59 -2.50 8.33
N PHE A 34 21.74 -2.17 7.35
CA PHE A 34 21.36 -3.08 6.24
C PHE A 34 21.87 -2.62 4.87
N ILE A 35 22.69 -1.54 4.79
CA ILE A 35 23.21 -1.02 3.52
C ILE A 35 24.05 -2.08 2.76
N ASP A 36 24.86 -2.85 3.48
CA ASP A 36 25.70 -3.91 2.89
C ASP A 36 25.03 -5.31 2.92
N THR A 37 23.74 -5.39 3.25
CA THR A 37 23.01 -6.66 3.34
C THR A 37 22.05 -6.82 2.17
N SER A 38 22.13 -7.95 1.46
CA SER A 38 21.17 -8.30 0.42
C SER A 38 19.77 -8.51 0.98
N ILE A 39 18.79 -7.78 0.47
CA ILE A 39 17.38 -7.90 0.87
C ILE A 39 16.64 -8.75 -0.16
N ILE A 40 15.99 -9.83 0.31
CA ILE A 40 15.13 -10.68 -0.51
C ILE A 40 13.67 -10.31 -0.23
N LEU A 41 12.95 -9.84 -1.24
CA LEU A 41 11.54 -9.48 -1.14
C LEU A 41 10.64 -10.64 -1.58
N PHE A 42 9.79 -11.13 -0.68
CA PHE A 42 8.78 -12.14 -1.00
C PHE A 42 7.40 -11.51 -1.21
N LEU A 43 6.94 -11.50 -2.46
CA LEU A 43 5.58 -11.09 -2.80
C LEU A 43 4.62 -12.28 -2.66
N ASN A 44 4.20 -12.54 -1.43
CA ASN A 44 3.30 -13.65 -1.13
C ASN A 44 1.84 -13.34 -1.53
N LYS A 45 1.06 -14.39 -1.81
CA LYS A 45 -0.38 -14.32 -2.15
C LYS A 45 -0.69 -13.65 -3.51
N LYS A 46 0.17 -13.85 -4.51
CA LYS A 46 -0.06 -13.42 -5.90
C LYS A 46 -1.45 -13.83 -6.41
N ASP A 47 -1.91 -15.04 -6.09
CA ASP A 47 -3.20 -15.56 -6.56
C ASP A 47 -4.36 -14.72 -6.04
N LEU A 48 -4.37 -14.43 -4.74
CA LEU A 48 -5.37 -13.59 -4.10
C LEU A 48 -5.33 -12.15 -4.64
N PHE A 49 -4.14 -11.63 -4.92
CA PHE A 49 -3.97 -10.31 -5.53
C PHE A 49 -4.59 -10.26 -6.93
N ALA A 50 -4.36 -11.28 -7.76
CA ALA A 50 -4.91 -11.39 -9.11
C ALA A 50 -6.44 -11.53 -9.13
N GLU A 51 -7.05 -12.12 -8.10
CA GLU A 51 -8.51 -12.11 -7.97
C GLU A 51 -9.05 -10.76 -7.49
N LYS A 52 -8.33 -10.11 -6.57
CA LYS A 52 -8.76 -8.86 -5.97
C LYS A 52 -8.69 -7.69 -6.94
N ILE A 53 -7.67 -7.64 -7.81
CA ILE A 53 -7.50 -6.57 -8.80
C ILE A 53 -8.64 -6.51 -9.82
N LYS A 54 -9.29 -7.65 -10.10
CA LYS A 54 -10.48 -7.72 -10.98
C LYS A 54 -11.70 -7.04 -10.37
N LYS A 55 -11.82 -7.06 -9.04
CA LYS A 55 -12.97 -6.51 -8.29
C LYS A 55 -12.71 -5.09 -7.78
N SER A 56 -11.45 -4.77 -7.52
CA SER A 56 -11.01 -3.51 -6.93
C SER A 56 -9.81 -3.00 -7.71
N PRO A 57 -9.98 -1.97 -8.55
CA PRO A 57 -8.87 -1.43 -9.32
C PRO A 57 -7.76 -0.88 -8.40
N LEU A 58 -6.52 -1.03 -8.84
CA LEU A 58 -5.34 -0.56 -8.11
C LEU A 58 -5.37 0.94 -7.84
N THR A 59 -6.02 1.72 -8.72
CA THR A 59 -6.19 3.17 -8.61
C THR A 59 -6.88 3.64 -7.33
N ILE A 60 -7.64 2.76 -6.66
CA ILE A 60 -8.25 3.06 -5.35
C ILE A 60 -7.17 3.25 -4.28
N CYS A 61 -6.06 2.51 -4.40
CA CYS A 61 -4.97 2.51 -3.44
C CYS A 61 -3.75 3.27 -3.95
N PHE A 62 -3.51 3.26 -5.26
CA PHE A 62 -2.39 3.86 -5.96
C PHE A 62 -2.96 4.71 -7.11
N PRO A 63 -3.48 5.92 -6.82
CA PRO A 63 -4.14 6.75 -7.82
C PRO A 63 -3.22 7.13 -8.99
N GLU A 64 -1.91 7.12 -8.79
CA GLU A 64 -0.88 7.33 -9.83
C GLU A 64 -0.66 6.13 -10.77
N TYR A 65 -1.26 4.96 -10.48
CA TYR A 65 -1.10 3.77 -11.31
C TYR A 65 -1.92 3.88 -12.60
N ALA A 66 -1.24 4.04 -13.73
CA ALA A 66 -1.86 4.23 -15.05
C ALA A 66 -2.21 2.94 -15.82
N GLY A 67 -1.87 1.75 -15.28
CA GLY A 67 -2.06 0.46 -15.95
C GLY A 67 -0.77 -0.16 -16.43
#